data_AF-A0A850KPI5-F1
#
_entry.id   AF-A0A850KPI5-F1
#
_cell.length_a   1.000
_cell.length_b   1.000
_cell.length_c   1.000
_cell.angle_alpha   90.00
_cell.angle_beta   90.00
_cell.angle_gamma   90.00
#
_symmetry.space_group_name_H-M   'P 1'
#
loop_
_entity.id
_entity.type
_entity.pdbx_description
1 polymer ?
#
loop_
_entity_poly.entity_id
_entity_poly.type
_entity_poly.pdbx_seq_one_letter_code
_entity_poly.pdbx_strand_id
1 'polypeptide(L)'
;MLKKIMIGGGVAVAVVGGFLADTVIDAGALKDIEPHFHGQCDTVRGVVGAEDITIDPDSGFAYISSHDRRTWTRTGSADGNIFLYRPGSLARPLPMPHDFEGPFHPHGIAIWRDETGPDRLFVVNHPDTADGPLKGVLISSQIEIFDIDGGTLKHIRTVTPEAPYSLNDVVAIGPDSFYASIDKGSETRFGRQLESYGRLSRGGIAYGDKNGMQKLTDGLVYPNGIQWDGVHLMVAETTGERLLAFKQGLEPTDLKLVAKTDIDSGLDNLEWDTDGNLWIGAHPRAIDFPGHAADPLNRSPSQVLKVTFDGAVFDVTEVYLNDGNPLSGSSVAAPFGKRLLIGSVFEPYILDCGM
;
A
#
# COMPACT_ATOMS: atom_id res chain seq x y z
N MET A 1 -8.45 -41.64 30.86
CA MET A 1 -9.04 -40.69 29.88
C MET A 1 -8.72 -39.24 30.26
N LEU A 2 -9.02 -38.81 31.49
CA LEU A 2 -8.74 -37.45 31.99
C LEU A 2 -7.28 -36.97 31.82
N LYS A 3 -6.28 -37.81 32.14
CA LYS A 3 -4.86 -37.47 31.94
C LYS A 3 -4.49 -37.18 30.48
N LYS A 4 -5.05 -37.93 29.52
CA LYS A 4 -4.83 -37.69 28.08
C LYS A 4 -5.51 -36.40 27.60
N ILE A 5 -6.70 -36.11 28.13
CA ILE A 5 -7.43 -34.86 27.85
C ILE A 5 -6.68 -33.65 28.42
N MET A 6 -6.18 -33.73 29.66
CA MET A 6 -5.41 -32.64 30.27
C MET A 6 -4.07 -32.41 29.56
N ILE A 7 -3.36 -33.47 29.16
CA ILE A 7 -2.13 -33.35 28.37
C ILE A 7 -2.44 -32.73 27.00
N GLY A 8 -3.48 -33.21 26.30
CA GLY A 8 -3.89 -32.65 25.01
C GLY A 8 -4.30 -31.18 25.10
N GLY A 9 -5.07 -30.82 26.12
CA GLY A 9 -5.44 -29.42 26.39
C GLY A 9 -4.24 -28.55 26.72
N GLY A 10 -3.29 -29.04 27.52
CA GLY A 10 -2.05 -28.33 27.82
C GLY A 10 -1.18 -28.09 26.59
N VAL A 11 -1.05 -29.08 25.71
CA VAL A 11 -0.33 -28.94 24.43
C VAL A 11 -1.01 -27.91 23.53
N ALA A 12 -2.35 -27.95 23.42
CA ALA A 12 -3.08 -26.97 22.63
C ALA A 12 -2.88 -25.53 23.13
N VAL A 13 -2.96 -25.31 24.45
CA VAL A 13 -2.69 -23.99 25.05
C VAL A 13 -1.27 -23.53 24.80
N ALA A 14 -0.28 -24.43 24.92
CA ALA A 14 1.11 -24.09 24.65
C ALA A 14 1.36 -23.72 23.18
N VAL A 15 0.75 -24.44 22.23
CA VAL A 15 0.85 -24.13 20.79
C VAL A 15 0.22 -22.79 20.47
N VAL A 16 -0.99 -22.52 20.99
CA VAL A 16 -1.67 -21.23 20.79
C VAL A 16 -0.88 -20.10 21.44
N GLY A 17 -0.38 -20.29 22.66
CA GLY A 17 0.44 -19.30 23.36
C GLY A 17 1.75 -19.01 22.61
N GLY A 18 2.40 -20.04 22.08
CA GLY A 18 3.60 -19.90 21.25
C GLY A 18 3.32 -19.12 19.97
N PHE A 19 2.26 -19.45 19.24
CA PHE A 19 1.87 -18.73 18.03
C PHE A 19 1.53 -17.25 18.29
N LEU A 20 0.82 -16.94 19.38
CA LEU A 20 0.50 -15.56 19.74
C LEU A 20 1.76 -14.77 20.11
N ALA A 21 2.68 -15.38 20.86
CA ALA A 21 3.96 -14.75 21.19
C ALA A 21 4.79 -14.47 19.94
N ASP A 22 4.89 -15.46 19.04
CA ASP A 22 5.59 -15.36 17.75
C ASP A 22 5.02 -14.22 16.90
N THR A 23 3.70 -14.18 16.67
CA THR A 23 3.05 -13.10 15.93
C THR A 23 3.30 -11.71 16.53
N VAL A 24 3.31 -11.57 17.85
CA VAL A 24 3.56 -10.28 18.51
C VAL A 24 5.02 -9.86 18.38
N ILE A 25 5.95 -10.81 18.50
CA ILE A 25 7.39 -10.58 18.34
C ILE A 25 7.70 -10.18 16.90
N ASP A 26 7.21 -10.93 15.92
CA ASP A 26 7.41 -10.68 14.49
C ASP A 26 6.85 -9.30 14.09
N ALA A 27 5.63 -8.96 14.57
CA ALA A 27 5.04 -7.63 14.38
C ALA A 27 5.80 -6.47 15.09
N GLY A 28 6.98 -6.76 15.66
CA GLY A 28 7.96 -5.78 16.09
C GLY A 28 7.86 -5.38 17.56
N ALA A 29 7.11 -6.08 18.41
CA ALA A 29 6.92 -5.67 19.80
C ALA A 29 8.23 -5.54 20.61
N LEU A 30 9.31 -6.20 20.16
CA LEU A 30 10.64 -6.16 20.79
C LEU A 30 11.68 -5.36 20.00
N LYS A 31 11.27 -4.68 18.91
CA LYS A 31 12.20 -3.89 18.09
C LYS A 31 12.50 -2.55 18.75
N ASP A 32 13.78 -2.26 18.88
CA ASP A 32 14.26 -0.96 19.30
C ASP A 32 14.18 0.02 18.12
N ILE A 33 13.61 1.19 18.36
CA ILE A 33 13.48 2.24 17.35
C ILE A 33 14.47 3.34 17.68
N GLU A 34 15.52 3.43 16.88
CA GLU A 34 16.57 4.44 16.98
C GLU A 34 16.46 5.41 15.79
N PRO A 35 15.75 6.53 15.93
CA PRO A 35 15.47 7.43 14.82
C PRO A 35 16.74 7.93 14.13
N HIS A 36 16.76 7.84 12.80
CA HIS A 36 17.86 8.32 11.99
C HIS A 36 17.38 8.69 10.59
N PHE A 37 18.05 9.68 10.02
CA PHE A 37 17.92 10.08 8.63
C PHE A 37 19.09 11.02 8.30
N HIS A 38 19.73 10.83 7.15
CA HIS A 38 20.84 11.69 6.72
C HIS A 38 20.39 13.02 6.07
N GLY A 39 19.08 13.22 5.91
CA GLY A 39 18.49 14.44 5.37
C GLY A 39 17.70 15.26 6.40
N GLN A 40 16.89 16.20 5.91
CA GLN A 40 15.98 17.00 6.73
C GLN A 40 14.58 17.01 6.13
N CYS A 41 13.55 16.87 6.97
CA CYS A 41 12.16 16.83 6.54
C CYS A 41 11.38 18.05 7.03
N ASP A 42 10.54 18.60 6.14
CA ASP A 42 9.56 19.62 6.45
C ASP A 42 8.14 19.02 6.37
N THR A 43 7.28 19.41 7.31
CA THR A 43 5.87 18.99 7.31
C THR A 43 5.07 19.82 6.31
N VAL A 44 4.43 19.16 5.36
CA VAL A 44 3.55 19.79 4.36
C VAL A 44 2.10 19.41 4.67
N ARG A 45 1.35 20.36 5.21
CA ARG A 45 -0.06 20.17 5.63
C ARG A 45 -1.04 20.37 4.48
N GLY A 46 -2.25 19.83 4.66
CA GLY A 46 -3.40 20.13 3.80
C GLY A 46 -3.89 18.97 2.95
N VAL A 47 -3.31 17.79 3.15
CA VAL A 47 -3.72 16.48 2.63
C VAL A 47 -3.85 15.52 3.82
N VAL A 48 -4.94 14.75 3.92
CA VAL A 48 -5.20 13.86 5.07
C VAL A 48 -5.19 12.42 4.60
N GLY A 49 -4.40 11.57 5.27
CA GLY A 49 -4.25 10.18 4.87
C GLY A 49 -3.69 10.06 3.46
N ALA A 50 -2.54 10.72 3.23
CA ALA A 50 -1.74 10.65 2.02
C ALA A 50 -1.08 9.27 1.92
N GLU A 51 -1.89 8.27 1.61
CA GLU A 51 -1.51 6.88 1.82
C GLU A 51 -0.64 6.34 0.70
N ASP A 52 -0.88 6.79 -0.53
CA ASP A 52 -0.03 6.49 -1.65
C ASP A 52 0.35 7.75 -2.45
N ILE A 53 1.55 7.75 -3.01
CA ILE A 53 2.16 8.88 -3.70
C ILE A 53 3.00 8.35 -4.86
N THR A 54 2.65 8.73 -6.08
CA THR A 54 3.46 8.45 -7.27
C THR A 54 3.93 9.75 -7.92
N ILE A 55 5.13 9.77 -8.48
CA ILE A 55 5.73 10.98 -9.08
C ILE A 55 5.96 10.78 -10.56
N ASP A 56 5.44 11.70 -11.37
CA ASP A 56 5.75 11.73 -12.79
C ASP A 56 7.21 12.20 -12.99
N PRO A 57 8.11 11.34 -13.53
CA PRO A 57 9.52 11.68 -13.66
C PRO A 57 9.78 12.82 -14.65
N ASP A 58 8.89 13.05 -15.63
CA ASP A 58 9.06 14.06 -16.66
C ASP A 58 8.65 15.46 -16.15
N SER A 59 7.48 15.54 -15.52
CA SER A 59 6.96 16.83 -15.04
C SER A 59 7.44 17.18 -13.62
N GLY A 60 7.88 16.18 -12.85
CA GLY A 60 8.28 16.31 -11.45
C GLY A 60 7.13 16.63 -10.51
N PHE A 61 5.89 16.37 -10.92
CA PHE A 61 4.73 16.49 -10.04
C PHE A 61 4.40 15.15 -9.38
N ALA A 62 4.15 15.21 -8.08
CA ALA A 62 3.62 14.12 -7.28
C ALA A 62 2.10 14.15 -7.31
N TYR A 63 1.51 12.97 -7.46
CA TYR A 63 0.09 12.69 -7.35
C TYR A 63 -0.08 11.94 -6.03
N ILE A 64 -0.98 12.43 -5.18
CA ILE A 64 -1.13 11.95 -3.81
C ILE A 64 -2.56 11.45 -3.64
N SER A 65 -2.72 10.16 -3.38
CA SER A 65 -3.99 9.58 -2.99
C SER A 65 -4.31 9.93 -1.54
N SER A 66 -5.52 10.45 -1.30
CA SER A 66 -5.90 10.96 0.01
C SER A 66 -7.31 10.55 0.39
N HIS A 67 -7.46 10.02 1.61
CA HIS A 67 -8.75 9.72 2.21
C HIS A 67 -8.66 9.81 3.75
N ASP A 68 -9.55 10.61 4.38
CA ASP A 68 -9.66 10.68 5.84
C ASP A 68 -10.40 9.45 6.41
N ARG A 69 -9.68 8.32 6.43
CA ARG A 69 -10.17 7.02 6.89
C ARG A 69 -10.65 7.06 8.36
N ARG A 70 -10.07 7.93 9.21
CA ARG A 70 -10.48 8.07 10.63
C ARG A 70 -11.85 8.74 10.73
N THR A 71 -12.04 9.87 10.05
CA THR A 71 -13.35 10.53 10.01
C THR A 71 -14.39 9.61 9.39
N TRP A 72 -14.07 9.01 8.24
CA TRP A 72 -14.98 8.09 7.56
C TRP A 72 -15.41 6.91 8.44
N THR A 73 -14.48 6.26 9.15
CA THR A 73 -14.81 5.17 10.08
C THR A 73 -15.78 5.60 11.19
N ARG A 74 -15.67 6.85 11.66
CA ARG A 74 -16.49 7.41 12.75
C ARG A 74 -17.85 7.92 12.27
N THR A 75 -17.92 8.52 11.08
CA THR A 75 -19.10 9.25 10.59
C THR A 75 -19.83 8.55 9.45
N GLY A 76 -19.17 7.61 8.76
CA GLY A 76 -19.60 7.03 7.50
C GLY A 76 -19.50 7.99 6.30
N SER A 77 -18.77 9.10 6.44
CA SER A 77 -18.63 10.10 5.37
C SER A 77 -17.34 10.90 5.54
N ALA A 78 -16.46 10.78 4.54
CA ALA A 78 -15.33 11.66 4.29
C ALA A 78 -14.93 11.51 2.82
N ASP A 79 -14.91 12.60 2.07
CA ASP A 79 -14.55 12.53 0.66
C ASP A 79 -13.04 12.30 0.52
N GLY A 80 -12.67 11.39 -0.39
CA GLY A 80 -11.31 11.25 -0.86
C GLY A 80 -11.00 12.18 -2.03
N ASN A 81 -9.71 12.33 -2.35
CA ASN A 81 -9.28 13.11 -3.50
C ASN A 81 -7.89 12.68 -3.97
N ILE A 82 -7.52 13.10 -5.18
CA ILE A 82 -6.13 13.07 -5.66
C ILE A 82 -5.57 14.49 -5.56
N PHE A 83 -4.40 14.65 -4.96
CA PHE A 83 -3.74 15.94 -4.85
C PHE A 83 -2.49 16.00 -5.74
N LEU A 84 -2.26 17.17 -6.33
CA LEU A 84 -1.04 17.49 -7.05
C LEU A 84 -0.09 18.28 -6.13
N TYR A 85 1.18 17.89 -6.12
CA TYR A 85 2.22 18.55 -5.33
C TYR A 85 3.56 18.59 -6.09
N ARG A 86 4.38 19.61 -5.85
CA ARG A 86 5.75 19.68 -6.39
C ARG A 86 6.76 19.47 -5.25
N PRO A 87 7.57 18.40 -5.27
CA PRO A 87 8.62 18.18 -4.28
C PRO A 87 9.54 19.41 -4.11
N GLY A 88 9.84 19.75 -2.87
CA GLY A 88 10.63 20.92 -2.47
C GLY A 88 9.89 22.26 -2.52
N SER A 89 8.63 22.32 -2.96
CA SER A 89 7.88 23.58 -3.01
C SER A 89 7.40 24.06 -1.65
N LEU A 90 7.15 23.14 -0.71
CA LEU A 90 6.54 23.37 0.60
C LEU A 90 5.17 24.09 0.53
N ALA A 91 4.57 24.14 -0.66
CA ALA A 91 3.24 24.68 -0.87
C ALA A 91 2.18 23.68 -0.39
N ARG A 92 0.97 24.16 -0.14
CA ARG A 92 -0.15 23.25 0.14
C ARG A 92 -0.44 22.40 -1.11
N PRO A 93 -0.57 21.06 -1.00
CA PRO A 93 -1.03 20.21 -2.09
C PRO A 93 -2.38 20.67 -2.62
N LEU A 94 -2.55 20.65 -3.94
CA LEU A 94 -3.77 21.14 -4.60
C LEU A 94 -4.65 19.95 -5.00
N PRO A 95 -5.93 19.91 -4.59
CA PRO A 95 -6.83 18.85 -5.04
C PRO A 95 -7.02 18.94 -6.55
N MET A 96 -7.07 17.80 -7.23
CA MET A 96 -7.34 17.70 -8.65
C MET A 96 -8.85 17.52 -8.86
N PRO A 97 -9.55 18.49 -9.49
CA PRO A 97 -10.95 18.31 -9.84
C PRO A 97 -11.14 17.09 -10.73
N HIS A 98 -12.21 16.32 -10.49
CA HIS A 98 -12.58 15.16 -11.30
C HIS A 98 -14.08 15.11 -11.59
N ASP A 99 -14.47 14.39 -12.64
CA ASP A 99 -15.86 14.18 -13.08
C ASP A 99 -16.40 12.78 -12.74
N PHE A 100 -15.65 11.95 -11.98
CA PHE A 100 -16.16 10.66 -11.48
C PHE A 100 -17.41 10.84 -10.62
N GLU A 101 -18.47 10.08 -10.95
CA GLU A 101 -19.72 10.06 -10.22
C GLU A 101 -19.77 8.86 -9.26
N GLY A 102 -19.70 9.11 -7.95
CA GLY A 102 -19.86 8.08 -6.92
C GLY A 102 -19.01 8.33 -5.68
N PRO A 103 -19.06 7.44 -4.68
CA PRO A 103 -18.15 7.49 -3.53
C PRO A 103 -16.71 7.29 -4.00
N PHE A 104 -15.86 8.27 -3.70
CA PHE A 104 -14.46 8.27 -4.09
C PHE A 104 -13.57 8.19 -2.84
N HIS A 105 -13.04 7.01 -2.58
CA HIS A 105 -12.15 6.69 -1.47
C HIS A 105 -10.88 6.05 -2.06
N PRO A 106 -9.96 6.86 -2.60
CA PRO A 106 -8.78 6.36 -3.28
C PRO A 106 -7.81 5.69 -2.28
N HIS A 107 -7.06 4.70 -2.77
CA HIS A 107 -6.05 3.92 -2.05
C HIS A 107 -4.74 3.98 -2.87
N GLY A 108 -4.19 2.85 -3.33
CA GLY A 108 -3.04 2.87 -4.24
C GLY A 108 -3.34 3.46 -5.63
N ILE A 109 -2.32 4.06 -6.24
CA ILE A 109 -2.39 4.81 -7.49
C ILE A 109 -1.18 4.56 -8.39
N ALA A 110 -1.38 4.60 -9.70
CA ALA A 110 -0.28 4.54 -10.66
C ALA A 110 -0.49 5.46 -11.86
N ILE A 111 0.60 6.06 -12.33
CA ILE A 111 0.63 6.83 -13.58
C ILE A 111 1.06 5.92 -14.73
N TRP A 112 0.29 5.95 -15.81
CA TRP A 112 0.71 5.46 -17.11
C TRP A 112 0.98 6.65 -18.03
N ARG A 113 2.19 6.72 -18.58
CA ARG A 113 2.54 7.72 -19.59
C ARG A 113 2.23 7.17 -20.97
N ASP A 114 1.52 7.94 -21.79
CA ASP A 114 1.27 7.57 -23.19
C ASP A 114 2.13 8.44 -24.12
N GLU A 115 2.87 7.81 -25.04
CA GLU A 115 3.71 8.56 -26.01
C GLU A 115 2.88 9.30 -27.07
N THR A 116 1.62 8.91 -27.25
CA THR A 116 0.76 9.29 -28.38
C THR A 116 -0.60 9.88 -27.96
N GLY A 117 -0.96 9.76 -26.69
CA GLY A 117 -2.25 10.12 -26.12
C GLY A 117 -2.11 10.81 -24.75
N PRO A 118 -3.21 10.97 -24.00
CA PRO A 118 -3.15 11.51 -22.65
C PRO A 118 -2.52 10.52 -21.68
N ASP A 119 -1.76 11.04 -20.73
CA ASP A 119 -1.31 10.26 -19.58
C ASP A 119 -2.52 9.86 -18.73
N ARG A 120 -2.43 8.71 -18.07
CA ARG A 120 -3.51 8.15 -17.28
C ARG A 120 -3.11 7.97 -15.84
N LEU A 121 -4.09 8.15 -14.96
CA LEU A 121 -4.01 7.79 -13.55
C LEU A 121 -4.96 6.62 -13.28
N PHE A 122 -4.39 5.53 -12.78
CA PHE A 122 -5.12 4.37 -12.26
C PHE A 122 -5.26 4.55 -10.76
N VAL A 123 -6.47 4.34 -10.24
CA VAL A 123 -6.78 4.57 -8.84
C VAL A 123 -7.55 3.39 -8.29
N VAL A 124 -7.02 2.72 -7.27
CA VAL A 124 -7.81 1.80 -6.45
C VAL A 124 -8.84 2.62 -5.69
N ASN A 125 -10.12 2.33 -5.91
CA ASN A 125 -11.24 2.98 -5.24
C ASN A 125 -12.05 1.96 -4.42
N HIS A 126 -12.48 2.41 -3.24
CA HIS A 126 -13.27 1.62 -2.30
C HIS A 126 -14.68 2.23 -2.17
N PRO A 127 -15.69 1.79 -2.93
CA PRO A 127 -17.06 2.29 -2.76
C PRO A 127 -17.55 2.16 -1.31
N ASP A 128 -18.60 2.86 -0.88
CA ASP A 128 -19.12 2.78 0.51
C ASP A 128 -19.36 1.36 1.05
N THR A 129 -19.58 0.42 0.13
CA THR A 129 -19.74 -1.01 0.36
C THR A 129 -18.45 -1.73 0.79
N ALA A 130 -17.29 -1.11 0.57
CA ALA A 130 -15.97 -1.71 0.71
C ALA A 130 -15.39 -1.60 2.13
N ASP A 131 -15.77 -0.64 2.98
CA ASP A 131 -15.25 -0.63 4.37
C ASP A 131 -16.23 -0.05 5.42
N GLY A 132 -17.49 0.21 5.06
CA GLY A 132 -18.45 0.94 5.91
C GLY A 132 -19.09 0.10 7.03
N PRO A 133 -19.61 0.71 8.12
CA PRO A 133 -20.23 0.03 9.27
C PRO A 133 -21.50 -0.78 8.94
N LEU A 134 -21.91 -0.82 7.67
CA LEU A 134 -23.04 -1.58 7.19
C LEU A 134 -22.71 -3.09 7.20
N LYS A 135 -23.30 -3.77 8.18
CA LYS A 135 -23.31 -5.24 8.27
C LYS A 135 -23.87 -5.82 6.97
N GLY A 136 -23.08 -6.65 6.29
CA GLY A 136 -23.57 -7.58 5.27
C GLY A 136 -23.38 -7.17 3.81
N VAL A 137 -22.50 -6.21 3.50
CA VAL A 137 -22.15 -5.91 2.11
C VAL A 137 -20.80 -6.51 1.75
N LEU A 138 -20.70 -7.10 0.55
CA LEU A 138 -19.47 -7.64 -0.01
C LEU A 138 -18.46 -6.51 -0.17
N ILE A 139 -17.30 -6.67 0.45
CA ILE A 139 -16.21 -5.71 0.30
C ILE A 139 -15.54 -5.98 -1.05
N SER A 140 -15.86 -5.14 -2.03
CA SER A 140 -15.23 -5.15 -3.33
C SER A 140 -14.73 -3.76 -3.67
N SER A 141 -13.44 -3.67 -3.96
CA SER A 141 -12.80 -2.51 -4.54
C SER A 141 -12.94 -2.56 -6.06
N GLN A 142 -12.64 -1.44 -6.71
CA GLN A 142 -12.62 -1.28 -8.16
C GLN A 142 -11.43 -0.41 -8.57
N ILE A 143 -11.07 -0.42 -9.85
CA ILE A 143 -10.06 0.51 -10.40
C ILE A 143 -10.76 1.58 -11.21
N GLU A 144 -10.50 2.84 -10.88
CA GLU A 144 -10.87 3.99 -11.70
C GLU A 144 -9.70 4.40 -12.58
N ILE A 145 -9.96 4.64 -13.85
CA ILE A 145 -8.97 5.12 -14.81
C ILE A 145 -9.38 6.52 -15.24
N PHE A 146 -8.46 7.47 -15.08
CA PHE A 146 -8.63 8.86 -15.48
C PHE A 146 -7.60 9.24 -16.53
N ASP A 147 -7.98 10.06 -17.51
CA ASP A 147 -7.02 10.85 -18.29
C ASP A 147 -6.61 12.08 -17.45
N ILE A 148 -5.32 12.41 -17.47
CA ILE A 148 -4.76 13.58 -16.81
C ILE A 148 -4.76 14.75 -17.80
N ASP A 149 -5.50 15.82 -17.49
CA ASP A 149 -5.59 17.01 -18.34
C ASP A 149 -5.38 18.29 -17.51
N GLY A 150 -4.21 18.91 -17.65
CA GLY A 150 -3.94 20.27 -17.16
C GLY A 150 -4.19 20.50 -15.66
N GLY A 151 -4.03 19.48 -14.82
CA GLY A 151 -4.32 19.53 -13.38
C GLY A 151 -5.72 19.08 -12.98
N THR A 152 -6.50 18.53 -13.92
CA THR A 152 -7.80 17.89 -13.70
C THR A 152 -7.74 16.42 -14.10
N LEU A 153 -8.68 15.63 -13.59
CA LEU A 153 -8.83 14.21 -13.90
C LEU A 153 -10.15 13.98 -14.62
N LYS A 154 -10.10 13.38 -15.81
CA LYS A 154 -11.30 13.02 -16.56
C LYS A 154 -11.50 11.52 -16.52
N HIS A 155 -12.57 11.07 -15.89
CA HIS A 155 -12.92 9.66 -15.73
C HIS A 155 -13.18 9.03 -17.09
N ILE A 156 -12.49 7.91 -17.33
CA ILE A 156 -12.57 7.16 -18.58
C ILE A 156 -13.30 5.85 -18.36
N ARG A 157 -13.03 5.18 -17.24
CA ARG A 157 -13.53 3.83 -16.99
C ARG A 157 -13.46 3.46 -15.53
N THR A 158 -14.48 2.73 -15.09
CA THR A 158 -14.43 1.89 -13.89
C THR A 158 -14.21 0.44 -14.33
N VAL A 159 -13.19 -0.23 -13.78
CA VAL A 159 -12.93 -1.65 -13.96
C VAL A 159 -13.30 -2.39 -12.68
N THR A 160 -14.37 -3.18 -12.76
CA THR A 160 -14.84 -4.00 -11.63
C THR A 160 -14.32 -5.43 -11.74
N PRO A 161 -14.02 -6.10 -10.61
CA PRO A 161 -13.62 -7.50 -10.63
C PRO A 161 -14.81 -8.44 -10.89
N GLU A 162 -14.52 -9.64 -11.38
CA GLU A 162 -15.53 -10.70 -11.56
C GLU A 162 -16.04 -11.29 -10.23
N ALA A 163 -15.26 -11.11 -9.15
CA ALA A 163 -15.60 -11.51 -7.79
C ALA A 163 -15.16 -10.43 -6.79
N PRO A 164 -15.69 -10.38 -5.56
CA PRO A 164 -15.29 -9.37 -4.59
C PRO A 164 -13.80 -9.44 -4.28
N TYR A 165 -13.03 -8.44 -4.74
CA TYR A 165 -11.60 -8.31 -4.46
C TYR A 165 -11.37 -7.15 -3.50
N SER A 166 -10.50 -7.39 -2.52
CA SER A 166 -9.97 -6.38 -1.62
C SER A 166 -8.69 -5.84 -2.24
N LEU A 167 -8.80 -4.84 -3.11
CA LEU A 167 -7.63 -4.29 -3.80
C LEU A 167 -6.92 -3.32 -2.86
N ASN A 168 -5.59 -3.31 -2.90
CA ASN A 168 -4.80 -2.40 -2.08
C ASN A 168 -4.05 -1.39 -2.95
N ASP A 169 -3.26 -1.89 -3.89
CA ASP A 169 -2.46 -1.07 -4.81
C ASP A 169 -2.58 -1.55 -6.28
N VAL A 170 -2.18 -0.70 -7.22
CA VAL A 170 -2.26 -0.92 -8.67
C VAL A 170 -0.99 -0.43 -9.36
N VAL A 171 -0.52 -1.16 -10.37
CA VAL A 171 0.51 -0.69 -11.30
C VAL A 171 0.05 -0.83 -12.74
N ALA A 172 0.16 0.25 -13.51
CA ALA A 172 -0.18 0.25 -14.92
C ALA A 172 0.96 -0.34 -15.76
N ILE A 173 0.62 -1.22 -16.71
CA ILE A 173 1.57 -1.81 -17.68
C ILE A 173 1.20 -1.47 -19.13
N GLY A 174 0.15 -0.68 -19.31
CA GLY A 174 -0.37 -0.23 -20.59
C GLY A 174 -1.53 0.76 -20.39
N PRO A 175 -2.08 1.34 -21.47
CA PRO A 175 -3.12 2.36 -21.37
C PRO A 175 -4.38 1.84 -20.68
N ASP A 176 -4.75 0.58 -20.90
CA ASP A 176 -5.93 -0.03 -20.30
C ASP A 176 -5.60 -1.26 -19.44
N SER A 177 -4.32 -1.61 -19.25
CA SER A 177 -3.89 -2.87 -18.62
C SER A 177 -3.02 -2.63 -17.39
N PHE A 178 -3.24 -3.42 -16.34
CA PHE A 178 -2.62 -3.22 -15.04
C PHE A 178 -2.52 -4.53 -14.25
N TYR A 179 -1.65 -4.53 -13.25
CA TYR A 179 -1.71 -5.47 -12.14
C TYR A 179 -2.22 -4.76 -10.89
N ALA A 180 -2.88 -5.49 -10.00
CA ALA A 180 -3.29 -4.98 -8.69
C ALA A 180 -3.06 -6.02 -7.61
N SER A 181 -2.74 -5.58 -6.39
CA SER A 181 -2.62 -6.45 -5.24
C SER A 181 -4.00 -6.72 -4.61
N ILE A 182 -4.23 -7.95 -4.16
CA ILE A 182 -5.43 -8.35 -3.40
C ILE A 182 -5.00 -8.67 -1.96
N ASP A 183 -5.20 -7.74 -1.04
CA ASP A 183 -4.63 -7.81 0.31
C ASP A 183 -5.28 -8.87 1.22
N LYS A 184 -6.53 -9.23 0.93
CA LYS A 184 -7.34 -10.21 1.66
C LYS A 184 -8.13 -11.11 0.73
N GLY A 185 -8.20 -12.39 1.09
CA GLY A 185 -9.05 -13.38 0.43
C GLY A 185 -10.41 -13.59 1.10
N SER A 186 -10.64 -13.09 2.32
CA SER A 186 -11.93 -13.20 3.01
C SER A 186 -12.86 -12.06 2.63
N GLU A 187 -14.12 -12.41 2.39
CA GLU A 187 -15.21 -11.45 2.21
C GLU A 187 -15.77 -10.92 3.55
N THR A 188 -15.39 -11.53 4.68
CA THR A 188 -15.90 -11.16 6.00
C THR A 188 -14.88 -10.37 6.79
N ARG A 189 -15.30 -9.34 7.52
CA ARG A 189 -14.43 -8.57 8.42
C ARG A 189 -13.64 -9.46 9.39
N PHE A 190 -14.30 -10.43 10.03
CA PHE A 190 -13.63 -11.34 10.96
C PHE A 190 -12.58 -12.22 10.28
N GLY A 191 -12.89 -12.77 9.10
CA GLY A 191 -11.92 -13.54 8.33
C GLY A 191 -10.72 -12.70 7.87
N ARG A 192 -10.93 -11.44 7.50
CA ARG A 192 -9.83 -10.51 7.17
C ARG A 192 -8.91 -10.24 8.36
N GLN A 193 -9.48 -10.06 9.56
CA GLN A 193 -8.69 -9.90 10.78
C GLN A 193 -7.90 -11.17 11.10
N LEU A 194 -8.50 -12.35 10.93
CA LEU A 194 -7.78 -13.62 11.06
C LEU A 194 -6.68 -13.77 10.02
N GLU A 195 -6.86 -13.28 8.79
CA GLU A 195 -5.81 -13.28 7.77
C GLU A 195 -4.64 -12.38 8.16
N SER A 196 -4.91 -11.14 8.61
CA SER A 196 -3.87 -10.19 9.02
C SER A 196 -3.06 -10.69 10.22
N TYR A 197 -3.73 -10.98 11.34
CA TYR A 197 -3.03 -11.40 12.58
C TYR A 197 -2.60 -12.86 12.55
N GLY A 198 -3.29 -13.70 11.79
CA GLY A 198 -2.95 -15.11 11.62
C GLY A 198 -1.88 -15.36 10.55
N ARG A 199 -1.45 -14.32 9.82
CA ARG A 199 -0.51 -14.40 8.69
C ARG A 199 -0.93 -15.46 7.66
N LEU A 200 -2.23 -15.51 7.37
CA LEU A 200 -2.79 -16.50 6.45
C LEU A 200 -2.58 -16.05 5.00
N SER A 201 -2.02 -16.94 4.18
CA SER A 201 -1.66 -16.68 2.78
C SER A 201 -2.88 -16.75 1.84
N ARG A 202 -3.82 -15.80 1.96
CA ARG A 202 -5.07 -15.78 1.18
C ARG A 202 -5.18 -14.59 0.21
N GLY A 203 -4.22 -13.68 0.26
CA GLY A 203 -4.09 -12.61 -0.73
C GLY A 203 -3.58 -13.12 -2.07
N GLY A 204 -3.46 -12.22 -3.03
CA GLY A 204 -3.04 -12.56 -4.39
C GLY A 204 -2.73 -11.34 -5.26
N ILE A 205 -2.57 -11.60 -6.56
CA ILE A 205 -2.39 -10.60 -7.60
C ILE A 205 -3.56 -10.71 -8.57
N ALA A 206 -4.11 -9.58 -9.00
CA ALA A 206 -5.05 -9.47 -10.10
C ALA A 206 -4.37 -8.90 -11.34
N TYR A 207 -4.85 -9.30 -12.50
CA TYR A 207 -4.59 -8.62 -13.78
C TYR A 207 -5.90 -8.09 -14.32
N GLY A 208 -5.88 -6.84 -14.75
CA GLY A 208 -7.01 -6.18 -15.36
C GLY A 208 -6.68 -5.61 -16.72
N ASP A 209 -7.68 -5.59 -17.59
CA ASP A 209 -7.65 -4.89 -18.87
C ASP A 209 -9.00 -4.22 -19.17
N LYS A 210 -9.17 -3.73 -20.40
CA LYS A 210 -10.43 -3.12 -20.87
C LYS A 210 -11.67 -4.04 -20.77
N ASN A 211 -11.50 -5.35 -20.62
CA ASN A 211 -12.58 -6.34 -20.56
C ASN A 211 -12.98 -6.70 -19.13
N GLY A 212 -12.16 -6.37 -18.12
CA GLY A 212 -12.43 -6.72 -16.73
C GLY A 212 -11.16 -7.03 -15.96
N MET A 213 -11.31 -7.66 -14.79
CA MET A 213 -10.20 -8.00 -13.91
C MET A 213 -10.37 -9.39 -13.32
N GLN A 214 -9.29 -10.17 -13.36
CA GLN A 214 -9.23 -11.56 -12.88
C GLN A 214 -8.05 -11.77 -11.92
N LYS A 215 -8.23 -12.66 -10.94
CA LYS A 215 -7.17 -13.10 -10.03
C LYS A 215 -6.22 -14.06 -10.75
N LEU A 216 -4.91 -13.80 -10.63
CA LEU A 216 -3.84 -14.63 -11.21
C LEU A 216 -3.24 -15.62 -10.22
N THR A 217 -3.04 -15.17 -8.98
CA THR A 217 -2.33 -15.96 -7.95
C THR A 217 -3.07 -15.93 -6.63
N ASP A 218 -2.89 -17.00 -5.86
CA ASP A 218 -3.23 -17.11 -4.43
C ASP A 218 -1.93 -17.32 -3.64
N GLY A 219 -2.02 -17.36 -2.31
CA GLY A 219 -0.91 -17.77 -1.47
C GLY A 219 0.01 -16.63 -1.04
N LEU A 220 -0.42 -15.37 -1.20
CA LEU A 220 0.28 -14.21 -0.68
C LEU A 220 -0.25 -13.83 0.71
N VAL A 221 0.63 -13.38 1.59
CA VAL A 221 0.32 -12.94 2.96
C VAL A 221 0.24 -11.43 2.98
N TYR A 222 -0.97 -10.88 2.93
CA TYR A 222 -1.20 -9.43 2.93
C TYR A 222 -0.37 -8.70 1.85
N PRO A 223 -0.51 -9.05 0.56
CA PRO A 223 0.13 -8.28 -0.49
C PRO A 223 -0.40 -6.85 -0.49
N ASN A 224 0.50 -5.89 -0.65
CA ASN A 224 0.25 -4.47 -0.47
C ASN A 224 0.79 -3.72 -1.71
N GLY A 225 1.83 -2.90 -1.57
CA GLY A 225 2.46 -2.20 -2.69
C GLY A 225 2.86 -3.12 -3.84
N ILE A 226 2.63 -2.66 -5.07
CA ILE A 226 2.90 -3.41 -6.29
C ILE A 226 3.52 -2.51 -7.38
N GLN A 227 4.64 -2.93 -7.98
CA GLN A 227 5.37 -2.13 -8.97
C GLN A 227 5.93 -2.99 -10.10
N TRP A 228 6.12 -2.40 -11.28
CA TRP A 228 6.55 -3.10 -12.49
C TRP A 228 7.78 -2.43 -13.11
N ASP A 229 8.84 -3.20 -13.35
CA ASP A 229 10.10 -2.68 -13.94
C ASP A 229 10.19 -2.87 -15.47
N GLY A 230 9.15 -3.40 -16.11
CA GLY A 230 9.18 -3.83 -17.52
C GLY A 230 9.46 -5.32 -17.74
N VAL A 231 9.89 -6.04 -16.71
CA VAL A 231 10.25 -7.48 -16.75
C VAL A 231 9.77 -8.24 -15.51
N HIS A 232 9.83 -7.61 -14.34
CA HIS A 232 9.48 -8.14 -13.03
C HIS A 232 8.43 -7.28 -12.35
N LEU A 233 7.46 -7.97 -11.77
CA LEU A 233 6.44 -7.42 -10.89
C LEU A 233 6.91 -7.59 -9.45
N MET A 234 7.18 -6.47 -8.79
CA MET A 234 7.55 -6.38 -7.38
C MET A 234 6.29 -6.33 -6.54
N VAL A 235 6.21 -7.13 -5.48
CA VAL A 235 5.05 -7.16 -4.58
C VAL A 235 5.54 -7.18 -3.13
N ALA A 236 5.14 -6.18 -2.36
CA ALA A 236 5.34 -6.11 -0.92
C ALA A 236 4.30 -6.98 -0.20
N GLU A 237 4.71 -7.68 0.84
CA GLU A 237 3.81 -8.33 1.79
C GLU A 237 3.95 -7.71 3.18
N THR A 238 2.85 -7.15 3.69
CA THR A 238 2.86 -6.42 4.97
C THR A 238 3.11 -7.37 6.13
N THR A 239 2.20 -8.30 6.44
CA THR A 239 2.40 -9.23 7.58
C THR A 239 3.18 -10.49 7.19
N GLY A 240 3.50 -10.63 5.90
CA GLY A 240 4.48 -11.59 5.42
C GLY A 240 5.93 -11.10 5.55
N GLU A 241 6.13 -9.79 5.78
CA GLU A 241 7.42 -9.16 6.00
C GLU A 241 8.44 -9.53 4.92
N ARG A 242 8.00 -9.48 3.65
CA ARG A 242 8.82 -9.90 2.52
C ARG A 242 8.52 -9.12 1.25
N LEU A 243 9.55 -8.94 0.45
CA LEU A 243 9.46 -8.42 -0.91
C LEU A 243 9.61 -9.58 -1.91
N LEU A 244 8.75 -9.62 -2.92
CA LEU A 244 8.68 -10.67 -3.93
C LEU A 244 8.92 -10.09 -5.32
N ALA A 245 9.64 -10.80 -6.18
CA ALA A 245 9.72 -10.51 -7.61
C ALA A 245 9.12 -11.66 -8.43
N PHE A 246 8.14 -11.34 -9.27
CA PHE A 246 7.56 -12.24 -10.24
C PHE A 246 8.03 -11.85 -11.64
N LYS A 247 8.59 -12.80 -12.38
CA LYS A 247 8.92 -12.59 -13.79
C LYS A 247 7.68 -12.84 -14.65
N GLN A 248 7.37 -11.89 -15.53
CA GLN A 248 6.32 -12.08 -16.54
C GLN A 248 6.82 -13.02 -17.65
N GLY A 249 5.95 -13.96 -18.04
CA GLY A 249 6.12 -14.84 -19.18
C GLY A 249 5.74 -14.17 -20.50
N LEU A 250 5.23 -14.97 -21.44
CA LEU A 250 4.82 -14.47 -22.76
C LEU A 250 3.54 -13.62 -22.68
N GLU A 251 2.64 -13.99 -21.77
CA GLU A 251 1.38 -13.29 -21.53
C GLU A 251 1.45 -12.57 -20.18
N PRO A 252 0.78 -11.41 -20.01
CA PRO A 252 0.70 -10.73 -18.72
C PRO A 252 0.15 -11.61 -17.59
N THR A 253 -0.64 -12.62 -17.92
CA THR A 253 -1.24 -13.54 -16.94
C THR A 253 -0.29 -14.64 -16.48
N ASP A 254 0.87 -14.81 -17.12
CA ASP A 254 1.90 -15.79 -16.77
C ASP A 254 2.93 -15.15 -15.82
N LEU A 255 2.72 -15.29 -14.52
CA LEU A 255 3.63 -14.78 -13.49
C LEU A 255 4.32 -15.92 -12.75
N LYS A 256 5.65 -15.87 -12.70
CA LYS A 256 6.47 -16.83 -11.96
C LYS A 256 7.31 -16.14 -10.90
N LEU A 257 7.16 -16.54 -9.64
CA LEU A 257 8.03 -16.09 -8.56
C LEU A 257 9.49 -16.48 -8.87
N VAL A 258 10.38 -15.50 -8.94
CA VAL A 258 11.82 -15.70 -9.24
C VAL A 258 12.74 -15.30 -8.10
N ALA A 259 12.33 -14.36 -7.25
CA ALA A 259 13.09 -13.95 -6.08
C ALA A 259 12.17 -13.56 -4.93
N LYS A 260 12.69 -13.67 -3.72
CA LYS A 260 12.08 -13.12 -2.51
C LYS A 260 13.16 -12.75 -1.49
N THR A 261 12.91 -11.75 -0.68
CA THR A 261 13.70 -11.47 0.52
C THR A 261 12.77 -11.18 1.68
N ASP A 262 13.09 -11.74 2.85
CA ASP A 262 12.44 -11.36 4.09
C ASP A 262 13.05 -10.02 4.56
N ILE A 263 12.23 -9.11 5.04
CA ILE A 263 12.60 -7.78 5.51
C ILE A 263 11.86 -7.60 6.83
N ASP A 264 12.59 -7.48 7.93
CA ASP A 264 12.08 -7.44 9.31
C ASP A 264 11.26 -6.17 9.61
N SER A 265 10.18 -5.95 8.87
CA SER A 265 9.29 -4.79 8.91
C SER A 265 8.03 -5.06 8.08
N GLY A 266 6.90 -4.47 8.48
CA GLY A 266 5.68 -4.55 7.69
C GLY A 266 5.76 -3.66 6.45
N LEU A 267 5.95 -4.24 5.28
CA LEU A 267 6.09 -3.49 4.02
C LEU A 267 4.73 -2.95 3.52
N ASP A 268 4.74 -1.75 2.95
CA ASP A 268 3.56 -1.04 2.43
C ASP A 268 3.78 -0.67 0.95
N ASN A 269 3.51 0.56 0.51
CA ASN A 269 3.60 0.95 -0.91
C ASN A 269 5.03 1.06 -1.43
N LEU A 270 5.17 0.84 -2.74
CA LEU A 270 6.42 0.72 -3.48
C LEU A 270 6.52 1.83 -4.53
N GLU A 271 7.65 2.51 -4.64
CA GLU A 271 7.89 3.56 -5.64
C GLU A 271 9.29 3.46 -6.26
N TRP A 272 9.41 3.75 -7.55
CA TRP A 272 10.72 3.74 -8.24
C TRP A 272 11.41 5.11 -8.15
N ASP A 273 12.73 5.12 -7.93
CA ASP A 273 13.54 6.27 -8.31
C ASP A 273 13.99 6.19 -9.77
N THR A 274 14.51 7.31 -10.28
CA THR A 274 14.99 7.44 -11.66
C THR A 274 16.22 6.57 -11.97
N ASP A 275 16.89 6.05 -10.93
CA ASP A 275 18.06 5.17 -11.06
C ASP A 275 17.66 3.68 -11.04
N GLY A 276 16.35 3.37 -10.97
CA GLY A 276 15.84 2.00 -10.95
C GLY A 276 15.92 1.32 -9.59
N ASN A 277 16.03 2.07 -8.50
CA ASN A 277 15.92 1.53 -7.15
C ASN A 277 14.49 1.67 -6.64
N LEU A 278 14.04 0.68 -5.88
CA LEU A 278 12.72 0.65 -5.27
C LEU A 278 12.77 1.30 -3.88
N TRP A 279 11.76 2.08 -3.54
CA TRP A 279 11.60 2.75 -2.26
C TRP A 279 10.30 2.30 -1.62
N ILE A 280 10.35 2.02 -0.32
CA ILE A 280 9.26 1.35 0.39
C ILE A 280 8.94 2.13 1.66
N GLY A 281 7.68 2.50 1.84
CA GLY A 281 7.15 2.86 3.15
C GLY A 281 6.95 1.60 3.98
N ALA A 282 7.31 1.62 5.26
CA ALA A 282 7.22 0.42 6.10
C ALA A 282 6.91 0.71 7.57
N HIS A 283 6.44 -0.34 8.25
CA HIS A 283 5.99 -0.37 9.64
C HIS A 283 6.91 -1.27 10.47
N PRO A 284 8.03 -0.75 11.01
CA PRO A 284 9.00 -1.58 11.72
C PRO A 284 8.41 -2.12 13.03
N ARG A 285 7.37 -1.48 13.58
CA ARG A 285 6.53 -2.01 14.66
C ARG A 285 5.07 -2.04 14.23
N ALA A 286 4.75 -2.95 13.31
CA ALA A 286 3.39 -3.14 12.81
C ALA A 286 2.35 -3.38 13.92
N ILE A 287 2.75 -3.90 15.08
CA ILE A 287 1.85 -4.08 16.24
C ILE A 287 1.29 -2.77 16.81
N ASP A 288 1.99 -1.65 16.63
CA ASP A 288 1.54 -0.34 17.12
C ASP A 288 0.54 0.33 16.16
N PHE A 289 0.53 -0.09 14.89
CA PHE A 289 -0.29 0.51 13.83
C PHE A 289 -1.80 0.47 14.11
N PRO A 290 -2.41 -0.65 14.60
CA PRO A 290 -3.82 -0.66 14.95
C PRO A 290 -4.19 0.34 16.05
N GLY A 291 -3.29 0.57 17.02
CA GLY A 291 -3.46 1.57 18.06
C GLY A 291 -3.46 2.99 17.50
N HIS A 292 -2.55 3.28 16.57
CA HIS A 292 -2.49 4.55 15.86
C HIS A 292 -3.71 4.76 14.94
N ALA A 293 -4.16 3.73 14.22
CA ALA A 293 -5.34 3.78 13.37
C ALA A 293 -6.59 4.20 14.18
N ALA A 294 -6.74 3.68 15.40
CA ALA A 294 -7.85 3.98 16.28
C ALA A 294 -7.77 5.37 16.95
N ASP A 295 -6.57 5.83 17.30
CA ASP A 295 -6.36 7.09 18.01
C ASP A 295 -5.07 7.78 17.53
N PRO A 296 -5.13 9.00 16.96
CA PRO A 296 -3.95 9.73 16.51
C PRO A 296 -2.95 10.07 17.63
N LEU A 297 -3.32 9.96 18.90
CA LEU A 297 -2.40 10.15 20.03
C LEU A 297 -1.44 8.98 20.23
N ASN A 298 -1.81 7.78 19.77
CA ASN A 298 -0.91 6.62 19.78
C ASN A 298 0.05 6.75 18.60
N ARG A 299 1.35 6.64 18.83
CA ARG A 299 2.35 6.68 17.75
C ARG A 299 2.56 5.30 17.16
N SER A 300 2.85 5.27 15.86
CA SER A 300 3.36 4.09 15.17
C SER A 300 4.65 4.50 14.45
N PRO A 301 5.78 3.82 14.71
CA PRO A 301 7.05 4.10 14.03
C PRO A 301 6.93 4.08 12.50
N SER A 302 7.75 4.91 11.84
CA SER A 302 7.81 5.00 10.38
C SER A 302 9.20 4.64 9.88
N GLN A 303 9.29 3.91 8.78
CA GLN A 303 10.53 3.48 8.16
C GLN A 303 10.46 3.69 6.64
N VAL A 304 11.60 4.07 6.05
CA VAL A 304 11.80 4.04 4.60
C VAL A 304 12.98 3.15 4.27
N LEU A 305 12.73 2.22 3.35
CA LEU A 305 13.73 1.30 2.83
C LEU A 305 14.00 1.62 1.36
N LYS A 306 15.28 1.58 0.98
CA LYS A 306 15.73 1.59 -0.41
C LYS A 306 16.20 0.19 -0.78
N VAL A 307 15.75 -0.31 -1.92
CA VAL A 307 16.05 -1.66 -2.40
C VAL A 307 16.61 -1.59 -3.82
N THR A 308 17.70 -2.31 -4.06
CA THR A 308 18.19 -2.59 -5.42
C THR A 308 17.91 -4.06 -5.77
N PHE A 309 17.70 -4.33 -7.06
CA PHE A 309 17.41 -5.68 -7.54
C PHE A 309 18.21 -5.97 -8.81
N ASP A 310 18.97 -7.07 -8.81
CA ASP A 310 19.81 -7.47 -9.95
C ASP A 310 19.16 -8.52 -10.87
N GLY A 311 17.88 -8.84 -10.63
CA GLY A 311 17.16 -9.92 -11.32
C GLY A 311 17.09 -11.22 -10.52
N ALA A 312 17.83 -11.35 -9.41
CA ALA A 312 17.84 -12.55 -8.56
C ALA A 312 17.90 -12.23 -7.07
N VAL A 313 18.61 -11.18 -6.67
CA VAL A 313 18.88 -10.82 -5.28
C VAL A 313 18.43 -9.39 -5.02
N PHE A 314 17.79 -9.20 -3.87
CA PHE A 314 17.47 -7.89 -3.33
C PHE A 314 18.58 -7.45 -2.37
N ASP A 315 19.02 -6.20 -2.49
CA ASP A 315 19.87 -5.54 -1.50
C ASP A 315 19.07 -4.41 -0.85
N VAL A 316 18.90 -4.48 0.46
CA VAL A 316 17.98 -3.62 1.24
C VAL A 316 18.79 -2.72 2.16
N THR A 317 18.54 -1.42 2.09
CA THR A 317 19.14 -0.40 2.94
C THR A 317 18.06 0.43 3.62
N GLU A 318 18.13 0.58 4.93
CA GLU A 318 17.30 1.52 5.67
C GLU A 318 17.81 2.95 5.47
N VAL A 319 16.92 3.86 5.06
CA VAL A 319 17.26 5.26 4.77
C VAL A 319 16.73 6.20 5.85
N TYR A 320 15.53 5.91 6.37
CA TYR A 320 14.81 6.73 7.33
C TYR A 320 14.16 5.83 8.38
N LEU A 321 14.26 6.23 9.64
CA LEU A 321 13.53 5.63 10.75
C LEU A 321 13.11 6.72 11.74
N ASN A 322 11.87 6.64 12.24
CA ASN A 322 11.41 7.48 13.34
C ASN A 322 10.52 6.70 14.33
N ASP A 323 10.27 7.29 15.50
CA ASP A 323 9.42 6.72 16.58
C ASP A 323 7.92 7.10 16.46
N GLY A 324 7.50 7.49 15.27
CA GLY A 324 6.20 8.09 14.99
C GLY A 324 6.19 9.62 15.04
N ASN A 325 7.35 10.25 15.28
CA ASN A 325 7.55 11.70 15.18
C ASN A 325 8.73 12.02 14.23
N PRO A 326 8.54 12.84 13.18
CA PRO A 326 7.39 13.71 12.96
C PRO A 326 6.18 13.05 12.26
N LEU A 327 6.27 11.82 11.75
CA LEU A 327 5.18 11.16 11.03
C LEU A 327 5.00 9.73 11.54
N SER A 328 3.76 9.32 11.79
CA SER A 328 3.42 7.97 12.26
C SER A 328 2.91 7.07 11.15
N GLY A 329 3.37 5.82 11.11
CA GLY A 329 2.92 4.77 10.19
C GLY A 329 3.08 5.16 8.72
N SER A 330 4.32 5.41 8.28
CA SER A 330 4.62 5.69 6.87
C SER A 330 4.14 4.56 5.97
N SER A 331 3.34 4.90 4.95
CA SER A 331 2.81 3.93 3.98
C SER A 331 3.48 4.01 2.62
N VAL A 332 4.08 5.15 2.27
CA VAL A 332 4.73 5.34 0.98
C VAL A 332 5.95 6.25 1.13
N ALA A 333 6.96 6.01 0.30
CA ALA A 333 8.16 6.82 0.20
C ALA A 333 8.51 7.06 -1.27
N ALA A 334 8.18 8.25 -1.78
CA ALA A 334 8.29 8.58 -3.20
C ALA A 334 9.48 9.52 -3.47
N PRO A 335 10.57 9.03 -4.09
CA PRO A 335 11.77 9.82 -4.36
C PRO A 335 11.66 10.65 -5.65
N PHE A 336 12.24 11.84 -5.67
CA PHE A 336 12.42 12.64 -6.89
C PHE A 336 13.67 13.53 -6.81
N GLY A 337 14.70 13.19 -7.58
CA GLY A 337 15.99 13.86 -7.51
C GLY A 337 16.58 13.80 -6.10
N LYS A 338 16.77 14.97 -5.45
CA LYS A 338 17.25 15.07 -4.06
C LYS A 338 16.13 15.23 -3.04
N ARG A 339 14.88 14.94 -3.43
CA ARG A 339 13.70 15.02 -2.57
C ARG A 339 13.16 13.63 -2.31
N LEU A 340 12.57 13.45 -1.13
CA LEU A 340 11.84 12.25 -0.74
C LEU A 340 10.53 12.70 -0.10
N LEU A 341 9.39 12.28 -0.66
CA LEU A 341 8.09 12.47 -0.04
C LEU A 341 7.75 11.24 0.79
N ILE A 342 7.31 11.43 2.03
CA ILE A 342 6.86 10.34 2.90
C ILE A 342 5.40 10.57 3.26
N GLY A 343 4.54 9.65 2.83
CA GLY A 343 3.11 9.63 3.12
C GLY A 343 2.74 8.71 4.27
N SER A 344 1.51 8.79 4.74
CA SER A 344 0.96 7.89 5.76
C SER A 344 -0.55 7.71 5.58
N VAL A 345 -1.06 6.60 6.12
CA VAL A 345 -2.47 6.22 6.02
C VAL A 345 -3.42 7.24 6.66
N PHE A 346 -2.97 7.99 7.68
CA PHE A 346 -3.89 8.79 8.50
C PHE A 346 -3.43 10.20 8.88
N GLU A 347 -2.16 10.58 8.68
CA GLU A 347 -1.72 11.91 9.12
C GLU A 347 -2.29 13.03 8.23
N PRO A 348 -2.55 14.23 8.79
CA PRO A 348 -3.05 15.39 8.05
C PRO A 348 -1.94 16.17 7.32
N TYR A 349 -0.87 15.49 6.92
CA TYR A 349 0.29 16.02 6.23
C TYR A 349 1.13 14.90 5.60
N ILE A 350 2.02 15.28 4.69
CA ILE A 350 3.17 14.48 4.25
C ILE A 350 4.45 15.10 4.83
N LEU A 351 5.55 14.34 4.79
CA LEU A 351 6.89 14.90 4.91
C LEU A 351 7.47 15.15 3.53
N ASP A 352 8.09 16.31 3.34
CA ASP A 352 8.91 16.61 2.17
C ASP A 352 10.35 16.79 2.63
N CYS A 353 11.18 15.80 2.31
CA CYS A 353 12.53 15.68 2.82
C CYS A 353 13.56 16.04 1.74
N GLY A 354 14.60 16.77 2.13
CA GLY A 354 15.82 16.93 1.35
C GLY A 354 16.84 15.86 1.75
N MET A 355 17.39 15.15 0.77
CA MET A 355 18.42 14.11 0.94
C MET A 355 19.83 14.61 0.62
#